data_AF-A0A962UDM4-F1
#
_entry.id   AF-A0A962UDM4-F1
#
_cell.length_a   1.000
_cell.length_b   1.000
_cell.length_c   1.000
_cell.angle_alpha   90.00
_cell.angle_beta   90.00
_cell.angle_gamma   90.00
#
_symmetry.space_group_name_H-M   'P 1'
#
loop_
_entity.id
_entity.type
_entity.pdbx_description
1 polymer ?
#
loop_
_entity_poly.entity_id
_entity_poly.type
_entity_poly.pdbx_seq_one_letter_code
_entity_poly.pdbx_strand_id
1 'polypeptide(L)' 'MTVWFEDSHRARWYETARSGRRGAPRRYSDIAVQCGLVIREVFHLPLRATEGLMQSLVTLLGADLAVPDHST' A
#
# COMPACT_ATOMS: atom_id res chain seq x y z
N MET A 1 -12.52 15.34 -2.00
CA MET A 1 -12.19 14.27 -1.04
C MET A 1 -10.98 14.71 -0.26
N THR A 2 -11.04 14.66 1.07
CA THR A 2 -9.90 14.98 1.93
C THR A 2 -9.31 13.68 2.44
N VAL A 3 -8.03 13.44 2.15
CA VAL A 3 -7.30 12.25 2.60
C VAL A 3 -6.25 12.69 3.61
N TRP A 4 -6.36 12.18 4.84
CA TRP A 4 -5.37 12.39 5.89
C TRP A 4 -4.45 11.17 5.92
N PHE A 5 -3.15 11.40 5.75
CA PHE A 5 -2.13 10.35 5.77
C PHE A 5 -1.04 10.74 6.77
N GLU A 6 -0.84 9.92 7.80
CA GLU A 6 0.11 10.20 8.86
C GLU A 6 1.52 9.70 8.47
N ASP A 7 2.54 10.55 8.60
CA ASP A 7 3.91 10.21 8.20
C ASP A 7 4.51 9.01 8.97
N SER A 8 4.01 8.72 10.17
CA SER A 8 4.41 7.53 10.94
C SER A 8 4.12 6.21 10.22
N HIS A 9 3.17 6.21 9.26
CA HIS A 9 2.84 5.05 8.44
C HIS A 9 3.86 4.81 7.31
N ARG A 10 4.65 5.83 6.90
CA ARG A 10 5.73 5.64 5.90
C ARG A 10 6.77 4.64 6.39
N ALA A 11 7.17 4.77 7.66
CA ALA A 11 8.17 3.89 8.27
C ALA A 11 7.69 2.44 8.41
N ARG A 12 6.38 2.20 8.39
CA ARG A 12 5.76 0.88 8.49
C ARG A 12 5.27 0.34 7.16
N TRP A 13 5.50 1.06 6.06
CA TRP A 13 4.95 0.68 4.75
C TRP A 13 5.63 -0.56 4.16
N TYR A 14 6.94 -0.65 4.34
CA TYR A 14 7.74 -1.78 3.90
C TYR A 14 7.96 -2.77 5.04
N GLU A 15 7.96 -4.05 4.70
CA GLU A 15 8.29 -5.09 5.66
C GLU A 15 9.79 -5.03 5.98
N THR A 16 10.09 -4.96 7.28
CA THR A 16 11.49 -4.90 7.77
C THR A 16 11.95 -6.26 8.30
N ALA A 17 11.02 -7.15 8.65
CA ALA A 17 11.35 -8.47 9.18
C ALA A 17 11.64 -9.47 8.06
N ARG A 18 12.84 -10.05 8.07
CA ARG A 18 13.12 -11.24 7.26
C ARG A 18 12.39 -12.43 7.90
N SER A 19 11.37 -12.97 7.24
CA SER A 19 10.54 -14.04 7.81
C SER A 19 11.29 -15.35 8.09
N GLY A 20 12.51 -15.52 7.54
CA GLY A 20 13.32 -16.74 7.68
C GLY A 20 12.71 -17.97 6.99
N ARG A 21 11.54 -17.84 6.36
CA ARG A 21 10.83 -18.91 5.67
C ARG A 21 11.27 -19.00 4.21
N ARG A 22 11.20 -20.21 3.66
CA ARG A 22 11.50 -20.48 2.24
C ARG A 22 10.43 -19.78 1.38
N GLY A 23 10.84 -18.83 0.54
CA GLY A 23 9.95 -18.02 -0.30
C GLY A 23 10.51 -16.59 -0.49
N ALA A 24 9.88 -15.81 -1.37
CA ALA A 24 10.24 -14.40 -1.51
C ALA A 24 9.90 -13.64 -0.21
N PRO A 25 10.81 -12.76 0.29
CA PRO A 25 10.49 -11.90 1.41
C PRO A 25 9.28 -11.03 1.06
N ARG A 26 8.34 -10.86 1.99
CA ARG A 26 7.27 -9.88 1.83
C ARG A 26 7.91 -8.50 1.68
N ARG A 27 7.53 -7.75 0.65
CA ARG A 27 8.03 -6.39 0.40
C ARG A 27 7.21 -5.35 1.15
N TYR A 28 5.90 -5.57 1.22
CA TYR A 28 4.93 -4.70 1.86
C TYR A 28 4.51 -5.27 3.20
N SER A 29 4.29 -4.39 4.17
CA SER A 29 3.72 -4.77 5.45
C SER A 29 2.22 -5.07 5.31
N ASP A 30 1.66 -5.76 6.30
CA ASP A 30 0.22 -6.02 6.35
C ASP A 30 -0.59 -4.71 6.36
N ILE A 31 -0.06 -3.61 6.94
CA ILE A 31 -0.75 -2.31 6.97
C ILE A 31 -0.83 -1.67 5.58
N ALA A 32 0.20 -1.83 4.73
CA ALA A 32 0.15 -1.34 3.35
C ALA A 32 -0.88 -2.13 2.52
N VAL A 33 -0.95 -3.45 2.70
CA VAL A 33 -1.94 -4.32 2.05
C VAL A 33 -3.36 -3.98 2.51
N GLN A 34 -3.58 -3.83 3.82
CA GLN A 34 -4.88 -3.44 4.38
C GLN A 34 -5.33 -2.08 3.88
N CYS A 35 -4.43 -1.09 3.77
CA CYS A 35 -4.75 0.22 3.22
C CYS A 35 -5.33 0.11 1.80
N GLY A 36 -4.68 -0.67 0.94
CA GLY A 36 -5.18 -0.94 -0.41
C GLY A 36 -6.54 -1.63 -0.43
N LEU A 37 -6.77 -2.59 0.47
CA LEU A 37 -8.07 -3.27 0.59
C LEU A 37 -9.19 -2.34 1.09
N VAL A 38 -8.90 -1.45 2.03
CA VAL A 38 -9.88 -0.44 2.49
C VAL A 38 -10.23 0.52 1.38
N ILE A 39 -9.25 1.03 0.63
CA ILE A 39 -9.50 1.90 -0.53
C ILE A 39 -10.37 1.16 -1.56
N ARG A 40 -10.02 -0.10 -1.86
CA ARG A 40 -10.81 -0.93 -2.75
C ARG A 40 -12.27 -1.03 -2.31
N GLU A 41 -12.50 -1.29 -1.02
CA GLU A 41 -13.84 -1.50 -0.47
C GLU A 41 -14.66 -0.19 -0.43
N VAL A 42 -14.06 0.91 0.03
CA VAL A 42 -14.73 2.23 0.13
C VAL A 42 -15.15 2.77 -1.24
N PHE A 43 -14.32 2.55 -2.27
CA PHE A 43 -14.60 3.03 -3.63
C PHE A 43 -15.19 1.95 -4.54
N HIS A 44 -15.39 0.73 -4.04
CA HIS A 44 -15.87 -0.43 -4.78
C HIS A 44 -15.14 -0.65 -6.13
N LEU A 45 -13.80 -0.53 -6.11
CA LEU A 45 -12.97 -0.60 -7.32
C LEU A 45 -12.45 -2.03 -7.59
N PRO A 46 -12.18 -2.38 -8.86
CA PRO A 46 -11.34 -3.54 -9.17
C PRO A 46 -9.89 -3.29 -8.72
N LEU A 47 -9.11 -4.37 -8.52
CA LEU A 47 -7.73 -4.28 -8.02
C LEU A 47 -6.84 -3.35 -8.88
N ARG A 48 -6.90 -3.49 -10.22
CA ARG A 48 -6.14 -2.63 -11.14
C ARG A 48 -6.48 -1.14 -11.02
N ALA A 49 -7.75 -0.80 -10.78
CA ALA A 49 -8.14 0.60 -10.58
C ALA A 49 -7.74 1.11 -9.19
N THR A 50 -7.76 0.23 -8.19
CA THR A 50 -7.28 0.53 -6.83
C THR A 50 -5.79 0.86 -6.85
N GLU A 51 -4.98 0.12 -7.61
CA GLU A 51 -3.55 0.39 -7.82
C GLU A 51 -3.33 1.80 -8.38
N GLY A 52 -4.03 2.16 -9.46
CA GLY A 52 -3.91 3.49 -10.07
C GLY A 52 -4.36 4.63 -9.14
N LEU A 53 -5.43 4.42 -8.37
CA LEU A 53 -5.89 5.39 -7.37
C LEU A 53 -4.87 5.53 -6.24
N MET A 54 -4.33 4.43 -5.71
CA MET A 54 -3.28 4.48 -4.69
C MET A 54 -2.04 5.21 -5.20
N GLN A 55 -1.60 4.97 -6.44
CA GLN A 55 -0.45 5.69 -7.02
C GLN A 55 -0.71 7.19 -7.11
N SER A 56 -1.93 7.57 -7.53
CA SER A 56 -2.35 8.97 -7.58
C SER A 56 -2.38 9.62 -6.21
N LEU A 57 -2.87 8.91 -5.19
CA LEU A 57 -2.90 9.39 -3.80
C LEU A 57 -1.50 9.55 -3.22
N VAL A 58 -0.62 8.57 -3.41
CA VAL A 58 0.78 8.65 -2.98
C VAL A 58 1.48 9.86 -3.61
N THR A 59 1.26 10.09 -4.91
CA THR A 59 1.81 11.25 -5.62
C THR A 59 1.25 12.56 -5.08
N LEU A 60 -0.07 12.63 -4.86
CA LEU A 60 -0.75 13.81 -4.31
C LEU A 60 -0.28 14.14 -2.89
N LEU A 61 0.03 13.12 -2.08
CA LEU A 61 0.51 13.27 -0.71
C LEU A 61 2.02 13.54 -0.63
N GLY A 62 2.73 13.60 -1.75
CA GLY A 62 4.21 13.70 -1.76
C GLY A 62 4.86 12.54 -0.99
N ALA A 63 4.23 11.37 -1.03
CA ALA A 63 4.71 10.18 -0.36
C ALA A 63 5.66 9.40 -1.28
N ASP A 64 6.86 9.06 -0.81
CA ASP A 64 7.80 8.21 -1.56
C ASP A 64 7.53 6.73 -1.21
N LEU A 65 6.34 6.25 -1.58
CA LEU A 65 5.84 4.91 -1.25
C LEU A 65 5.52 4.13 -2.54
N ALA A 66 6.06 2.93 -2.68
CA ALA A 66 5.67 2.02 -3.74
C ALA A 66 4.29 1.43 -3.42
N VAL A 67 3.42 1.37 -4.42
CA VAL A 67 2.07 0.80 -4.27
C VAL A 67 2.12 -0.70 -4.53
N PRO A 68 1.49 -1.54 -3.67
CA PRO A 68 1.36 -2.97 -3.94
C PRO A 68 0.59 -3.20 -5.23
N ASP A 69 1.19 -3.97 -6.13
CA ASP A 69 0.52 -4.49 -7.32
C ASP A 69 0.10 -5.95 -7.09
N HIS A 70 -0.94 -6.38 -7.80
CA HIS A 70 -1.52 -7.72 -7.75
C HIS A 70 -0.59 -8.85 -8.24
N SER A 71 0.63 -8.55 -8.72
CA SER A 71 1.62 -9.54 -9.16
C SER A 71 2.77 -9.77 -8.18
N THR A 72 2.87 -8.98 -7.11
CA THR A 72 3.95 -9.04 -6.11
C THR A 72 3.66 -9.99 -4.94
#